data_AF-A0A1G8PB65-F1
#
_entry.id   AF-A0A1G8PB65-F1
#
_cell.length_a   1.000
_cell.length_b   1.000
_cell.length_c   1.000
_cell.angle_alpha   90.00
_cell.angle_beta   90.00
_cell.angle_gamma   90.00
#
_symmetry.space_group_name_H-M   'P 1'
#
loop_
_entity.id
_entity.type
_entity.pdbx_description
1 polymer ?
#
loop_
_entity_poly.entity_id
_entity_poly.type
_entity_poly.pdbx_seq_one_letter_code
_entity_poly.pdbx_strand_id
1 'polypeptide(L)'
;MITEQNEKARKQIEFVCTDDLVPQDHLLRIIDKAIDWSFIYDLVRDKYSPDQGRPSIDPVTLIKIPLIQYLYGIKSMRQTIKEIEVNVAFRWFLGLELYDKVPHFSTFGKNYSRRFEGTDLFEQIFQHILEECYRFKLVDPTEIFVDATHVKARANNKKMQRRIAQQEALFYEEMLRKEISSDRAAHGKKPLKNKDDDDQSSGSSGGHDKFEDYTDDVPLDGKTIKCSTTDPESGWFRKGEHKHVFAYGIETACDKNGWILGFDVNPGNEHDSRTFKGLYDKLQDIGMEKCVVDAGYKTPAIAKLLLDDGVKPVFPYKRPQTKEGFFKKYEYVYDEYNDCYI
;
A
#
# COMPACT_ATOMS: atom_id res chain seq x y z
N MET A 1 43.69 17.66 31.31
CA MET A 1 43.23 19.00 31.71
C MET A 1 41.81 19.15 31.20
N ILE A 2 40.84 19.43 32.08
CA ILE A 2 39.48 19.78 31.67
C ILE A 2 39.51 21.28 31.38
N THR A 3 39.46 21.64 30.11
CA THR A 3 39.38 23.04 29.69
C THR A 3 37.93 23.51 29.88
N GLU A 4 37.70 24.36 30.88
CA GLU A 4 36.49 25.18 30.96
C GLU A 4 36.55 26.27 29.88
N GLN A 5 36.25 25.89 28.65
CA GLN A 5 35.82 26.82 27.61
C GLN A 5 34.47 26.31 27.16
N ASN A 6 33.45 27.17 26.94
CA ASN A 6 32.41 26.85 25.95
C ASN A 6 31.35 27.92 25.64
N GLU A 7 31.26 29.04 26.35
CA GLU A 7 30.32 30.10 25.91
C GLU A 7 30.90 31.04 24.85
N LYS A 8 32.20 31.37 24.94
CA LYS A 8 32.85 32.29 23.98
C LYS A 8 32.90 31.71 22.56
N ALA A 9 33.14 30.40 22.41
CA ALA A 9 33.16 29.73 21.12
C ALA A 9 31.80 29.77 20.40
N ARG A 10 30.68 29.64 21.13
CA ARG A 10 29.32 29.67 20.56
C ARG A 10 28.91 31.02 19.97
N LYS A 11 29.59 32.11 20.34
CA LYS A 11 29.31 33.47 19.87
C LYS A 11 30.35 33.96 18.85
N GLN A 12 31.30 33.10 18.48
CA GLN A 12 32.33 33.43 17.51
C GLN A 12 31.72 33.45 16.09
N ILE A 13 32.12 34.45 15.31
CA ILE A 13 31.75 34.53 13.90
C ILE A 13 32.79 33.76 13.10
N GLU A 14 32.33 32.75 12.37
CA GLU A 14 33.16 31.93 11.48
C GLU A 14 32.63 32.02 10.06
N PHE A 15 33.53 32.06 9.08
CA PHE A 15 33.18 31.94 7.67
C PHE A 15 33.30 30.48 7.28
N VAL A 16 32.17 29.83 7.05
CA VAL A 16 32.08 28.40 6.76
C VAL A 16 31.32 28.17 5.46
N CYS A 17 31.73 27.17 4.69
CA CYS A 17 30.96 26.67 3.56
C CYS A 17 29.93 25.65 4.07
N THR A 18 28.67 25.79 3.66
CA THR A 18 27.61 24.83 4.06
C THR A 18 27.93 23.41 3.63
N ASP A 19 28.63 23.22 2.50
CA ASP A 19 29.06 21.91 2.04
C ASP A 19 30.05 21.26 3.03
N ASP A 20 31.03 22.01 3.55
CA ASP A 20 32.02 21.48 4.50
C ASP A 20 31.40 21.08 5.86
N LEU A 21 30.22 21.61 6.20
CA LEU A 21 29.52 21.30 7.45
C LEU A 21 28.81 19.94 7.44
N VAL A 22 28.61 19.33 6.26
CA VAL A 22 27.93 18.05 6.13
C VAL A 22 28.96 16.95 5.86
N PRO A 23 29.10 15.94 6.76
CA PRO A 23 30.06 14.85 6.59
C PRO A 23 29.93 14.17 5.22
N GLN A 24 31.06 13.80 4.61
CA GLN A 24 31.10 13.23 3.26
C GLN A 24 30.40 11.86 3.15
N ASP A 25 30.38 11.10 4.24
CA ASP A 25 29.72 9.81 4.38
C ASP A 25 28.25 9.91 4.85
N HIS A 26 27.72 11.12 4.99
CA HIS A 26 26.34 11.32 5.43
C HIS A 26 25.32 10.77 4.43
N LEU A 27 24.28 10.09 4.93
CA LEU A 27 23.25 9.43 4.11
C LEU A 27 22.64 10.34 3.02
N LEU A 28 22.29 11.58 3.37
CA LEU A 28 21.71 12.52 2.42
C LEU A 28 22.65 12.87 1.27
N ARG A 29 23.98 12.83 1.46
CA ARG A 29 24.95 13.00 0.36
C ARG A 29 24.95 11.80 -0.57
N ILE A 30 24.85 10.59 0.00
CA ILE A 30 24.78 9.35 -0.78
C ILE A 30 23.53 9.37 -1.65
N ILE A 31 22.39 9.76 -1.07
CA ILE A 31 21.11 9.88 -1.79
C ILE A 31 21.16 10.97 -2.87
N ASP A 32 21.66 12.17 -2.53
CA ASP A 32 21.73 13.29 -3.49
C ASP A 32 22.66 12.97 -4.66
N LYS A 33 23.72 12.19 -4.43
CA LYS A 33 24.62 11.70 -5.48
C LYS A 33 23.99 10.59 -6.33
N ALA A 34 23.13 9.78 -5.74
CA ALA A 34 22.55 8.61 -6.40
C ALA A 34 21.37 8.96 -7.32
N ILE A 35 20.64 10.04 -7.03
CA ILE A 35 19.42 10.43 -7.73
C ILE A 35 19.62 11.82 -8.34
N ASP A 36 19.51 11.94 -9.67
CA ASP A 36 19.36 13.25 -10.29
C ASP A 36 17.91 13.72 -10.10
N TRP A 37 17.71 14.84 -9.40
CA TRP A 37 16.37 15.35 -9.10
C TRP A 37 15.77 16.21 -10.23
N SER A 38 16.53 16.46 -11.30
CA SER A 38 16.13 17.37 -12.38
C SER A 38 14.86 16.93 -13.11
N PHE A 39 14.61 15.62 -13.23
CA PHE A 39 13.42 15.08 -13.90
C PHE A 39 12.10 15.56 -13.26
N ILE A 40 12.10 15.92 -11.96
CA ILE A 40 10.91 16.42 -11.27
C ILE A 40 10.38 17.68 -11.93
N TYR A 41 11.26 18.56 -12.44
CA TYR A 41 10.83 19.80 -13.10
C TYR A 41 9.99 19.52 -14.35
N ASP A 42 10.32 18.46 -15.08
CA ASP A 42 9.56 18.05 -16.26
C ASP A 42 8.21 17.45 -15.88
N LEU A 43 8.16 16.61 -14.83
CA LEU A 43 6.93 15.97 -14.34
C LEU A 43 5.88 16.96 -13.82
N VAL A 44 6.32 18.12 -13.36
CA VAL A 44 5.40 19.11 -12.74
C VAL A 44 5.23 20.37 -13.58
N ARG A 45 5.88 20.48 -14.75
CA ARG A 45 5.96 21.72 -15.53
C ARG A 45 4.59 22.34 -15.81
N ASP A 46 3.61 21.52 -16.18
CA ASP A 46 2.22 21.87 -16.47
C ASP A 46 1.45 22.39 -15.24
N LYS A 47 1.89 22.00 -14.03
CA LYS A 47 1.30 22.41 -12.75
C LYS A 47 1.80 23.77 -12.25
N TYR A 48 2.77 24.39 -12.93
CA TYR A 48 3.35 25.67 -12.56
C TYR A 48 3.20 26.69 -13.69
N SER A 49 2.87 27.93 -13.32
CA SER A 49 2.90 29.05 -14.26
C SER A 49 4.27 29.71 -14.22
N PRO A 50 4.92 29.97 -15.37
CA PRO A 50 6.22 30.63 -15.41
C PRO A 50 6.14 32.09 -14.96
N ASP A 51 5.07 32.80 -15.33
CA ASP A 51 5.04 34.27 -15.27
C ASP A 51 3.92 34.84 -14.38
N GLN A 52 3.00 34.01 -13.87
CA GLN A 52 1.82 34.48 -13.15
C GLN A 52 1.81 34.05 -11.67
N GLY A 53 1.53 35.03 -10.82
CA GLY A 53 1.28 34.83 -9.39
C GLY A 53 2.53 34.91 -8.51
N ARG A 54 2.37 34.48 -7.26
CA ARG A 54 3.49 34.45 -6.29
C ARG A 54 4.39 33.26 -6.62
N PRO A 55 5.72 33.46 -6.70
CA PRO A 55 6.67 32.36 -6.87
C PRO A 55 6.43 31.27 -5.82
N SER A 56 6.26 30.04 -6.30
CA SER A 56 6.13 28.87 -5.44
C SER A 56 7.49 28.45 -4.90
N ILE A 57 7.49 27.60 -3.88
CA ILE A 57 8.69 26.86 -3.49
C ILE A 57 9.09 25.97 -4.66
N ASP A 58 10.40 25.81 -4.82
CA ASP A 58 11.01 24.87 -5.73
C ASP A 58 10.39 23.44 -5.60
N PRO A 59 9.94 22.83 -6.72
CA PRO A 59 9.30 21.52 -6.69
C PRO A 59 10.19 20.40 -6.14
N VAL A 60 11.50 20.42 -6.43
CA VAL A 60 12.44 19.40 -5.92
C VAL A 60 12.51 19.49 -4.40
N THR A 61 12.61 20.70 -3.85
CA THR A 61 12.56 20.95 -2.40
C THR A 61 11.27 20.42 -1.77
N LEU A 62 10.11 20.62 -2.43
CA LEU A 62 8.82 20.12 -1.93
C LEU A 62 8.72 18.59 -1.89
N ILE A 63 9.42 17.88 -2.79
CA ILE A 63 9.48 16.41 -2.80
C ILE A 63 10.53 15.88 -1.83
N LYS A 64 11.66 16.57 -1.68
CA LYS A 64 12.73 16.19 -0.73
C LYS A 64 12.31 16.34 0.74
N ILE A 65 11.40 17.27 1.08
CA ILE A 65 10.92 17.46 2.47
C ILE A 65 10.30 16.16 3.04
N PRO A 66 9.35 15.48 2.35
CA PRO A 66 8.84 14.19 2.82
C PRO A 66 9.86 13.09 2.85
N LEU A 67 10.82 13.10 1.93
CA LEU A 67 11.89 12.12 1.96
C LEU A 67 12.68 12.23 3.26
N ILE A 68 13.07 13.44 3.69
CA ILE A 68 13.65 13.67 5.02
C ILE A 68 12.71 13.17 6.11
N GLN A 69 11.42 13.51 6.02
CA GLN A 69 10.43 13.11 7.01
C GLN A 69 10.39 11.58 7.20
N TYR A 70 10.36 10.81 6.12
CA TYR A 70 10.30 9.35 6.16
C TYR A 70 11.65 8.72 6.55
N LEU A 71 12.77 9.17 5.95
CA LEU A 71 14.11 8.64 6.24
C LEU A 71 14.49 8.75 7.72
N TYR A 72 14.11 9.87 8.37
CA TYR A 72 14.41 10.12 9.77
C TYR A 72 13.23 9.84 10.71
N GLY A 73 12.14 9.26 10.21
CA GLY A 73 10.99 8.84 11.03
C GLY A 73 10.25 10.00 11.75
N ILE A 74 10.26 11.20 11.18
CA ILE A 74 9.67 12.39 11.78
C ILE A 74 8.14 12.37 11.59
N LYS A 75 7.39 12.17 12.67
CA LYS A 75 5.93 11.93 12.59
C LYS A 75 5.08 13.17 12.28
N SER A 76 5.67 14.35 12.19
CA SER A 76 4.93 15.61 12.08
C SER A 76 5.60 16.56 11.11
N MET A 77 4.87 17.03 10.10
CA MET A 77 5.34 18.06 9.17
C MET A 77 5.85 19.31 9.90
N ARG A 78 5.16 19.72 10.98
CA ARG A 78 5.58 20.87 11.79
C ARG A 78 6.93 20.61 12.46
N GLN A 79 7.15 19.38 12.92
CA GLN A 79 8.44 18.99 13.48
C GLN A 79 9.50 18.94 12.38
N THR A 80 9.18 18.39 11.20
CA THR A 80 10.09 18.36 10.06
C THR A 80 10.61 19.75 9.71
N ILE A 81 9.73 20.75 9.63
CA ILE A 81 10.14 22.14 9.37
C ILE A 81 11.05 22.68 10.49
N LYS A 82 10.73 22.43 11.76
CA LYS A 82 11.59 22.83 12.89
C LYS A 82 12.97 22.16 12.85
N GLU A 83 13.02 20.90 12.46
CA GLU A 83 14.30 20.19 12.30
C GLU A 83 15.10 20.79 11.13
N ILE A 84 14.46 21.14 10.01
CA ILE A 84 15.12 21.82 8.88
C ILE A 84 15.66 23.20 9.29
N GLU A 85 15.00 23.91 10.21
CA GLU A 85 15.48 25.20 10.72
C GLU A 85 16.84 25.10 11.43
N VAL A 86 17.10 23.97 12.11
CA VAL A 86 18.30 23.80 12.97
C VAL A 86 19.32 22.81 12.42
N ASN A 87 18.95 21.95 11.48
CA ASN A 87 19.81 20.89 10.96
C ASN A 87 20.44 21.27 9.62
N VAL A 88 21.75 21.51 9.62
CA VAL A 88 22.52 21.92 8.44
C VAL A 88 22.48 20.87 7.33
N ALA A 89 22.49 19.57 7.65
CA ALA A 89 22.43 18.52 6.64
C ALA A 89 21.08 18.50 5.90
N PHE A 90 19.99 18.85 6.60
CA PHE A 90 18.67 18.95 5.97
C PHE A 90 18.59 20.17 5.06
N ARG A 91 19.13 21.32 5.48
CA ARG A 91 19.21 22.51 4.64
C ARG A 91 20.06 22.26 3.39
N TRP A 92 21.22 21.64 3.57
CA TRP A 92 22.12 21.25 2.48
C TRP A 92 21.40 20.35 1.46
N PHE A 93 20.70 19.30 1.92
CA PHE A 93 19.98 18.39 1.02
C PHE A 93 18.83 19.08 0.26
N LEU A 94 18.20 20.08 0.90
CA LEU A 94 17.15 20.90 0.30
C LEU A 94 17.67 22.05 -0.57
N GLY A 95 18.99 22.27 -0.64
CA GLY A 95 19.56 23.41 -1.36
C GLY A 95 19.25 24.77 -0.74
N LEU A 96 18.97 24.83 0.58
CA LEU A 96 18.69 26.06 1.30
C LEU A 96 19.98 26.66 1.87
N GLU A 97 20.16 27.98 1.71
CA GLU A 97 21.24 28.71 2.37
C GLU A 97 21.02 28.73 3.90
N LEU A 98 22.03 29.05 4.71
CA LEU A 98 21.88 29.06 6.18
C LEU A 98 20.84 30.10 6.67
N TYR A 99 20.70 31.22 5.95
CA TYR A 99 19.79 32.31 6.32
C TYR A 99 18.44 32.28 5.60
N ASP A 100 18.25 31.35 4.67
CA ASP A 100 16.99 31.22 3.95
C ASP A 100 15.82 30.93 4.89
N LYS A 101 14.66 31.49 4.58
CA LYS A 101 13.44 31.15 5.31
C LYS A 101 12.98 29.76 4.91
N VAL A 102 12.89 28.87 5.89
CA VAL A 102 12.33 27.53 5.68
C VAL A 102 10.85 27.65 5.30
N PRO A 103 10.37 26.84 4.35
CA PRO A 103 8.95 26.71 4.06
C PRO A 103 8.10 26.53 5.32
N HIS A 104 7.02 27.30 5.42
CA HIS A 104 6.04 27.06 6.47
C HIS A 104 5.32 25.72 6.24
N PHE A 105 5.06 24.95 7.31
CA PHE A 105 4.47 23.60 7.22
C PHE A 105 3.14 23.57 6.44
N SER A 106 2.37 24.65 6.45
CA SER A 106 1.10 24.74 5.72
C SER A 106 1.30 24.87 4.21
N THR A 107 2.42 25.44 3.75
CA THR A 107 2.75 25.55 2.34
C THR A 107 3.05 24.17 1.78
N PHE A 108 3.79 23.35 2.53
CA PHE A 108 4.01 21.94 2.22
C PHE A 108 2.67 21.20 2.05
N GLY A 109 1.83 21.17 3.08
CA GLY A 109 0.54 20.46 3.00
C GLY A 109 -0.43 20.98 1.92
N LYS A 110 -0.51 22.30 1.73
CA LYS A 110 -1.39 22.89 0.70
C LYS A 110 -0.95 22.59 -0.72
N ASN A 111 0.34 22.50 -1.00
CA ASN A 111 0.80 22.14 -2.35
C ASN A 111 0.45 20.69 -2.68
N TYR A 112 0.54 19.77 -1.71
CA TYR A 112 0.11 18.39 -1.88
C TYR A 112 -1.38 18.33 -2.22
N SER A 113 -2.25 18.91 -1.38
CA SER A 113 -3.70 18.86 -1.61
C SER A 113 -4.16 19.61 -2.86
N ARG A 114 -3.45 20.67 -3.29
CA ARG A 114 -3.90 21.49 -4.42
C ARG A 114 -3.33 21.07 -5.77
N ARG A 115 -2.12 20.52 -5.79
CA ARG A 115 -1.38 20.24 -7.04
C ARG A 115 -1.15 18.76 -7.29
N PHE A 116 -1.05 17.95 -6.23
CA PHE A 116 -0.63 16.55 -6.34
C PHE A 116 -1.75 15.57 -6.01
N GLU A 117 -2.73 15.98 -5.22
CA GLU A 117 -3.94 15.20 -4.95
C GLU A 117 -4.68 14.87 -6.26
N GLY A 118 -5.06 13.61 -6.43
CA GLY A 118 -5.69 13.11 -7.65
C GLY A 118 -4.74 12.97 -8.85
N THR A 119 -3.42 13.11 -8.64
CA THR A 119 -2.41 12.86 -9.68
C THR A 119 -1.53 11.67 -9.31
N ASP A 120 -0.94 11.04 -10.32
CA ASP A 120 -0.02 9.91 -10.25
C ASP A 120 1.45 10.33 -10.07
N LEU A 121 1.72 11.58 -9.68
CA LEU A 121 3.07 12.14 -9.61
C LEU A 121 4.04 11.29 -8.76
N PHE A 122 3.61 10.82 -7.59
CA PHE A 122 4.46 9.98 -6.73
C PHE A 122 4.75 8.62 -7.33
N GLU A 123 3.80 8.08 -8.09
CA GLU A 123 3.96 6.82 -8.82
C GLU A 123 4.94 7.00 -9.98
N GLN A 124 4.85 8.10 -10.73
CA GLN A 124 5.83 8.45 -11.77
C GLN A 124 7.24 8.65 -11.20
N ILE A 125 7.38 9.32 -10.05
CA ILE A 125 8.67 9.48 -9.36
C ILE A 125 9.23 8.10 -8.95
N PHE A 126 8.38 7.24 -8.39
CA PHE A 126 8.76 5.88 -8.02
C PHE A 126 9.22 5.07 -9.23
N GLN A 127 8.45 5.09 -10.32
CA GLN A 127 8.78 4.40 -11.57
C GLN A 127 10.12 4.89 -12.14
N HIS A 128 10.37 6.19 -12.14
CA HIS A 128 11.65 6.75 -12.61
C HIS A 128 12.84 6.24 -11.81
N ILE A 129 12.74 6.22 -10.47
CA ILE A 129 13.80 5.69 -9.60
C ILE A 129 13.97 4.18 -9.84
N LEU A 130 12.87 3.43 -10.00
CA LEU A 130 12.92 2.01 -10.28
C LEU A 130 13.60 1.71 -11.63
N GLU A 131 13.32 2.49 -12.67
CA GLU A 131 14.00 2.39 -13.96
C GLU A 131 15.52 2.59 -13.82
N GLU A 132 15.97 3.54 -13.00
CA GLU A 132 17.39 3.70 -12.71
C GLU A 132 17.96 2.46 -12.03
N CYS A 133 17.25 1.88 -11.06
CA CYS A 133 17.66 0.62 -10.42
C CYS A 133 17.78 -0.53 -11.43
N TYR A 134 16.90 -0.62 -12.43
CA TYR A 134 17.02 -1.55 -13.56
C TYR A 134 18.25 -1.27 -14.41
N ARG A 135 18.52 0.00 -14.76
CA ARG A 135 19.71 0.40 -15.54
C ARG A 135 21.01 0.01 -14.84
N PHE A 136 21.06 0.14 -13.52
CA PHE A 136 22.19 -0.29 -12.69
C PHE A 136 22.21 -1.79 -12.38
N LYS A 137 21.26 -2.58 -12.91
CA LYS A 137 21.14 -4.04 -12.70
C LYS A 137 21.05 -4.44 -11.23
N LEU A 138 20.39 -3.62 -10.43
CA LEU A 138 20.14 -3.88 -9.01
C LEU A 138 18.92 -4.78 -8.79
N VAL A 139 18.02 -4.79 -9.77
CA VAL A 139 16.71 -5.45 -9.73
C VAL A 139 16.74 -6.77 -10.50
N ASP A 140 16.15 -7.81 -9.93
CA ASP A 140 15.89 -9.09 -10.60
C ASP A 140 14.38 -9.41 -10.62
N PRO A 141 13.68 -9.17 -11.75
CA PRO A 141 12.22 -9.33 -11.81
C PRO A 141 11.76 -10.79 -11.92
N THR A 142 12.66 -11.77 -12.02
CA THR A 142 12.30 -13.17 -12.29
C THR A 142 11.47 -13.79 -11.17
N GLU A 143 11.79 -13.46 -9.91
CA GLU A 143 11.12 -13.96 -8.71
C GLU A 143 10.55 -12.80 -7.90
N ILE A 144 9.23 -12.71 -7.85
CA ILE A 144 8.51 -11.64 -7.18
C ILE A 144 7.83 -12.16 -5.93
N PHE A 145 7.97 -11.41 -4.85
CA PHE A 145 7.36 -11.67 -3.56
C PHE A 145 6.28 -10.62 -3.30
N VAL A 146 5.03 -11.05 -3.11
CA VAL A 146 3.91 -10.16 -2.80
C VAL A 146 3.45 -10.38 -1.37
N ASP A 147 3.35 -9.28 -0.63
CA ASP A 147 2.82 -9.26 0.73
C ASP A 147 1.99 -7.98 0.97
N ALA A 148 1.00 -8.09 1.86
CA ALA A 148 0.13 -6.98 2.26
C ALA A 148 0.41 -6.54 3.69
N THR A 149 0.73 -5.26 3.85
CA THR A 149 0.92 -4.64 5.17
C THR A 149 -0.20 -3.67 5.50
N HIS A 150 -0.81 -3.86 6.67
CA HIS A 150 -1.86 -2.96 7.16
C HIS A 150 -1.28 -1.76 7.90
N VAL A 151 -1.43 -0.56 7.31
CA VAL A 151 -1.03 0.72 7.90
C VAL A 151 -2.24 1.40 8.52
N LYS A 152 -2.10 1.84 9.77
CA LYS A 152 -3.19 2.53 10.47
C LYS A 152 -3.45 3.91 9.83
N ALA A 153 -4.69 4.15 9.41
CA ALA A 153 -5.12 5.43 8.90
C ALA A 153 -5.11 6.50 10.00
N ARG A 154 -4.93 7.78 9.62
CA ARG A 154 -5.02 8.91 10.56
C ARG A 154 -6.47 9.36 10.76
N ALA A 155 -7.36 8.40 10.90
CA ALA A 155 -8.79 8.60 11.07
C ALA A 155 -9.20 8.55 12.54
N ASN A 156 -10.26 9.27 12.91
CA ASN A 156 -10.83 9.17 14.24
C ASN A 156 -11.83 8.01 14.31
N ASN A 157 -11.50 6.96 15.06
CA ASN A 157 -12.34 5.77 15.24
C ASN A 157 -13.76 6.06 15.76
N LYS A 158 -13.97 7.19 16.45
CA LYS A 158 -15.29 7.59 16.98
C LYS A 158 -16.15 8.33 15.95
N LYS A 159 -15.54 8.83 14.86
CA LYS A 159 -16.22 9.55 13.79
C LYS A 159 -16.42 8.63 12.60
N MET A 160 -17.46 7.80 12.69
CA MET A 160 -17.81 6.82 11.66
C MET A 160 -19.29 6.87 11.33
N GLN A 161 -19.61 6.58 10.08
CA GLN A 161 -20.96 6.44 9.57
C GLN A 161 -21.11 5.05 8.96
N ARG A 162 -22.31 4.49 9.06
CA ARG A 162 -22.67 3.27 8.34
C ARG A 162 -23.02 3.68 6.91
N ARG A 163 -22.38 3.05 5.93
CA ARG A 163 -22.73 3.18 4.52
C ARG A 163 -23.07 1.81 3.99
N ILE A 164 -24.08 1.77 3.13
CA ILE A 164 -24.38 0.58 2.35
C ILE A 164 -23.31 0.50 1.27
N ALA A 165 -22.46 -0.52 1.35
CA ALA A 165 -21.58 -0.86 0.24
C ALA A 165 -22.27 -1.89 -0.63
N GLN A 166 -22.26 -1.63 -1.93
CA GLN A 166 -22.47 -2.70 -2.89
C GLN A 166 -21.31 -3.68 -2.75
N GLN A 167 -21.64 -4.96 -2.71
CA GLN A 167 -20.60 -5.97 -2.69
C GLN A 167 -19.93 -5.94 -4.05
N GLU A 168 -18.72 -5.40 -4.12
CA GLU A 168 -17.91 -5.48 -5.33
C GLU A 168 -17.78 -6.95 -5.74
N ALA A 169 -18.15 -7.21 -6.98
CA ALA A 169 -17.99 -8.50 -7.62
C ALA A 169 -16.49 -8.84 -7.61
N LEU A 170 -16.17 -10.11 -7.37
CA LEU A 170 -14.78 -10.55 -7.53
C LEU A 170 -14.39 -10.28 -8.99
N PHE A 171 -13.18 -9.75 -9.25
CA PHE A 171 -12.74 -9.40 -10.61
C PHE A 171 -12.85 -10.57 -11.61
N TYR A 172 -12.86 -11.80 -11.10
CA TYR A 172 -12.96 -13.04 -11.84
C TYR A 172 -14.35 -13.69 -11.80
N GLU A 173 -15.33 -13.10 -11.12
CA GLU A 173 -16.68 -13.68 -11.00
C GLU A 173 -17.37 -13.83 -12.35
N GLU A 174 -17.27 -12.81 -13.21
CA GLU A 174 -17.82 -12.88 -14.56
C GLU A 174 -17.13 -13.95 -15.41
N MET A 175 -15.80 -14.05 -15.30
CA MET A 175 -15.02 -15.06 -16.01
C MET A 175 -15.44 -16.47 -15.57
N LEU A 176 -15.59 -16.68 -14.26
CA LEU A 176 -16.02 -17.95 -13.69
C LEU A 176 -17.47 -18.30 -14.08
N ARG A 177 -18.39 -17.31 -14.12
CA ARG A 177 -19.76 -17.52 -14.64
C ARG A 177 -19.77 -17.89 -16.12
N LYS A 178 -18.91 -17.28 -16.95
CA LYS A 178 -18.75 -17.62 -18.37
C LYS A 178 -18.22 -19.05 -18.55
N GLU A 179 -17.22 -19.45 -17.79
CA GLU A 179 -16.67 -20.82 -17.84
C GLU A 179 -17.68 -21.87 -17.39
N ILE A 180 -18.35 -21.64 -16.25
CA ILE A 180 -19.39 -22.55 -15.77
C ILE A 180 -20.54 -22.66 -16.78
N SER A 181 -20.94 -21.56 -17.41
CA SER A 181 -22.02 -21.61 -18.40
C SER A 181 -21.61 -22.37 -19.67
N SER A 182 -20.36 -22.21 -20.12
CA SER A 182 -19.80 -22.97 -21.24
C SER A 182 -19.70 -24.48 -20.93
N ASP A 183 -19.17 -24.85 -19.76
CA ASP A 183 -19.07 -26.23 -19.29
C ASP A 183 -20.46 -26.89 -19.19
N ARG A 184 -21.43 -26.17 -18.61
CA ARG A 184 -22.81 -26.65 -18.51
C ARG A 184 -23.46 -26.83 -19.88
N ALA A 185 -23.23 -25.92 -20.83
CA ALA A 185 -23.71 -26.08 -22.20
C ALA A 185 -23.09 -27.31 -22.89
N ALA A 186 -21.78 -27.53 -22.73
CA ALA A 186 -21.10 -28.71 -23.25
C ALA A 186 -21.65 -30.03 -22.64
N HIS A 187 -22.06 -29.99 -21.38
CA HIS A 187 -22.69 -31.11 -20.68
C HIS A 187 -24.23 -31.15 -20.78
N GLY A 188 -24.85 -30.31 -21.64
CA GLY A 188 -26.30 -30.29 -21.86
C GLY A 188 -27.13 -29.84 -20.65
N LYS A 189 -26.53 -29.17 -19.67
CA LYS A 189 -27.17 -28.66 -18.46
C LYS A 189 -27.66 -27.22 -18.68
N LYS A 190 -28.82 -26.89 -18.09
CA LYS A 190 -29.35 -25.51 -18.09
C LYS A 190 -28.39 -24.54 -17.39
N PRO A 191 -28.31 -23.26 -17.77
CA PRO A 191 -27.51 -22.26 -17.08
C PRO A 191 -27.88 -22.16 -15.59
N LEU A 192 -26.93 -21.73 -14.76
CA LEU A 192 -27.20 -21.45 -13.35
C LEU A 192 -28.15 -20.25 -13.24
N LYS A 193 -29.10 -20.32 -12.30
CA LYS A 193 -29.92 -19.16 -11.91
C LYS A 193 -28.99 -18.10 -11.31
N ASN A 194 -29.26 -16.83 -11.62
CA ASN A 194 -28.63 -15.72 -10.91
C ASN A 194 -29.16 -15.69 -9.48
N LYS A 195 -28.29 -15.35 -8.52
CA LYS A 195 -28.69 -15.23 -7.10
C LYS A 195 -29.76 -14.17 -6.86
N ASP A 196 -29.91 -13.22 -7.79
CA ASP A 196 -30.86 -12.11 -7.69
C ASP A 196 -32.34 -12.56 -7.83
N ASP A 197 -32.59 -13.82 -8.23
CA ASP A 197 -33.96 -14.34 -8.43
C ASP A 197 -34.56 -15.11 -7.22
N ASP A 198 -33.77 -15.40 -6.17
CA ASP A 198 -34.20 -16.33 -5.10
C ASP A 198 -34.42 -15.68 -3.71
N ASP A 199 -34.43 -14.35 -3.59
CA ASP A 199 -34.62 -13.66 -2.29
C ASP A 199 -36.09 -13.25 -1.98
N GLN A 200 -37.05 -14.09 -2.39
CA GLN A 200 -38.45 -13.98 -1.91
C GLN A 200 -38.93 -15.15 -1.06
N SER A 201 -38.11 -16.17 -0.75
CA SER A 201 -38.54 -17.17 0.22
C SER A 201 -37.40 -17.92 0.88
N SER A 202 -36.97 -17.48 2.07
CA SER A 202 -36.80 -18.38 3.23
C SER A 202 -36.35 -17.58 4.45
N GLY A 203 -37.16 -17.62 5.51
CA GLY A 203 -36.80 -17.06 6.80
C GLY A 203 -35.67 -17.84 7.46
N SER A 204 -34.77 -17.13 8.13
CA SER A 204 -33.96 -17.73 9.19
C SER A 204 -33.68 -16.72 10.30
N SER A 205 -34.00 -17.19 11.50
CA SER A 205 -33.98 -16.53 12.78
C SER A 205 -32.58 -16.21 13.26
N GLY A 206 -32.40 -15.07 13.93
CA GLY A 206 -31.16 -14.79 14.66
C GLY A 206 -31.14 -13.44 15.39
N GLY A 207 -31.31 -13.48 16.71
CA GLY A 207 -30.65 -12.58 17.68
C GLY A 207 -31.02 -11.10 17.66
N HIS A 208 -31.97 -10.72 18.52
CA HIS A 208 -32.23 -9.35 18.93
C HIS A 208 -31.01 -8.73 19.63
N ASP A 209 -30.56 -7.57 19.15
CA ASP A 209 -30.14 -6.46 19.99
C ASP A 209 -30.77 -5.18 19.43
N LYS A 210 -31.75 -4.64 20.17
CA LYS A 210 -32.51 -3.45 19.79
C LYS A 210 -31.69 -2.19 20.05
N PHE A 211 -31.46 -1.41 19.00
CA PHE A 211 -31.18 0.02 19.12
C PHE A 211 -32.16 0.73 18.17
N GLU A 212 -33.16 1.39 18.74
CA GLU A 212 -34.18 2.15 18.02
C GLU A 212 -33.63 3.53 17.65
N ASP A 213 -33.47 3.80 16.34
CA ASP A 213 -34.04 4.99 15.71
C ASP A 213 -34.07 4.83 14.17
N TYR A 214 -35.17 5.28 13.57
CA TYR A 214 -35.64 5.14 12.17
C TYR A 214 -34.61 5.59 11.10
N THR A 215 -34.58 5.09 9.85
CA THR A 215 -35.65 5.02 8.82
C THR A 215 -35.53 3.78 7.92
N ASP A 216 -36.68 3.15 7.65
CA ASP A 216 -36.87 2.09 6.66
C ASP A 216 -36.62 2.62 5.25
N ASP A 217 -35.58 2.07 4.61
CA ASP A 217 -35.42 1.87 3.15
C ASP A 217 -34.11 1.11 2.97
N VAL A 218 -34.12 -0.20 3.25
CA VAL A 218 -32.96 -1.08 3.12
C VAL A 218 -33.11 -1.92 1.85
N PRO A 219 -32.29 -1.70 0.81
CA PRO A 219 -32.12 -2.67 -0.26
C PRO A 219 -31.45 -3.93 0.31
N LEU A 220 -32.04 -5.10 0.08
CA LEU A 220 -31.61 -6.40 0.62
C LEU A 220 -30.17 -6.83 0.20
N ASP A 221 -29.57 -6.20 -0.81
CA ASP A 221 -28.25 -6.58 -1.35
C ASP A 221 -27.03 -5.86 -0.71
N GLY A 222 -27.26 -5.01 0.28
CA GLY A 222 -26.25 -4.10 0.81
C GLY A 222 -25.60 -4.55 2.11
N LYS A 223 -24.31 -4.92 2.12
CA LYS A 223 -23.57 -5.04 3.39
C LYS A 223 -23.31 -3.65 3.95
N THR A 224 -23.71 -3.44 5.20
CA THR A 224 -23.41 -2.20 5.91
C THR A 224 -21.95 -2.18 6.35
N ILE A 225 -21.14 -1.31 5.75
CA ILE A 225 -19.74 -1.10 6.14
C ILE A 225 -19.60 0.16 7.00
N LYS A 226 -18.59 0.16 7.88
CA LYS A 226 -18.20 1.33 8.66
C LYS A 226 -17.23 2.17 7.84
N CYS A 227 -17.61 3.40 7.53
CA CYS A 227 -16.81 4.37 6.79
C CYS A 227 -16.43 5.51 7.74
N SER A 228 -15.17 5.98 7.70
CA SER A 228 -14.77 7.15 8.49
C SER A 228 -15.29 8.43 7.85
N THR A 229 -15.73 9.39 8.66
CA THR A 229 -16.07 10.73 8.13
C THR A 229 -14.85 11.64 7.97
N THR A 230 -13.72 11.28 8.58
CA THR A 230 -12.46 12.03 8.45
C THR A 230 -11.56 11.50 7.35
N ASP A 231 -11.72 10.24 6.99
CA ASP A 231 -10.89 9.54 6.01
C ASP A 231 -11.70 8.43 5.30
N PRO A 232 -12.58 8.79 4.35
CA PRO A 232 -13.58 7.88 3.80
C PRO A 232 -13.02 6.69 3.02
N GLU A 233 -11.79 6.81 2.50
CA GLU A 233 -11.09 5.78 1.72
C GLU A 233 -10.46 4.71 2.62
N SER A 234 -10.33 4.97 3.92
CA SER A 234 -9.80 4.00 4.87
C SER A 234 -10.82 2.90 5.22
N GLY A 235 -10.31 1.68 5.35
CA GLY A 235 -11.11 0.51 5.65
C GLY A 235 -11.19 0.18 7.14
N TRP A 236 -12.36 -0.25 7.63
CA TRP A 236 -12.50 -0.70 9.02
C TRP A 236 -11.88 -2.09 9.23
N PHE A 237 -10.72 -2.13 9.87
CA PHE A 237 -9.91 -3.33 10.04
C PHE A 237 -9.85 -3.80 11.51
N ARG A 238 -9.78 -5.12 11.71
CA ARG A 238 -9.53 -5.75 13.02
C ARG A 238 -8.06 -6.14 13.13
N LYS A 239 -7.28 -5.34 13.85
CA LYS A 239 -5.86 -5.60 14.11
C LYS A 239 -5.70 -6.49 15.35
N GLY A 240 -5.39 -7.77 15.13
CA GLY A 240 -5.25 -8.76 16.20
C GLY A 240 -6.59 -9.03 16.91
N GLU A 241 -6.54 -9.53 18.15
CA GLU A 241 -7.76 -9.97 18.84
C GLU A 241 -8.63 -8.81 19.36
N HIS A 242 -8.01 -7.69 19.77
CA HIS A 242 -8.68 -6.69 20.62
C HIS A 242 -8.81 -5.28 20.04
N LYS A 243 -8.31 -5.01 18.81
CA LYS A 243 -8.26 -3.64 18.31
C LYS A 243 -8.92 -3.49 16.95
N HIS A 244 -9.92 -2.62 16.89
CA HIS A 244 -10.48 -2.14 15.63
C HIS A 244 -9.96 -0.75 15.30
N VAL A 245 -9.48 -0.57 14.08
CA VAL A 245 -8.94 0.68 13.57
C VAL A 245 -9.32 0.85 12.11
N PHE A 246 -9.43 2.10 11.68
CA PHE A 246 -9.35 2.40 10.25
C PHE A 246 -7.91 2.19 9.77
N ALA A 247 -7.74 1.53 8.64
CA ALA A 247 -6.46 1.16 8.07
C ALA A 247 -6.52 1.13 6.54
N TYR A 248 -5.34 1.15 5.93
CA TYR A 248 -5.09 0.82 4.53
C TYR A 248 -4.32 -0.49 4.46
N GLY A 249 -4.65 -1.35 3.51
CA GLY A 249 -3.82 -2.46 3.08
C GLY A 249 -2.88 -1.97 1.98
N ILE A 250 -1.58 -2.00 2.24
CA ILE A 250 -0.57 -1.68 1.24
C ILE A 250 -0.01 -3.00 0.75
N GLU A 251 -0.31 -3.33 -0.50
CA GLU A 251 0.27 -4.47 -1.17
C GLU A 251 1.57 -4.04 -1.83
N THR A 252 2.63 -4.81 -1.61
CA THR A 252 3.94 -4.52 -2.17
C THR A 252 4.49 -5.76 -2.86
N ALA A 253 5.02 -5.57 -4.05
CA ALA A 253 5.78 -6.58 -4.78
C ALA A 253 7.27 -6.24 -4.70
N CYS A 254 8.08 -7.20 -4.28
CA CYS A 254 9.53 -7.05 -4.18
C CYS A 254 10.27 -8.13 -4.96
N ASP A 255 11.48 -7.83 -5.42
CA ASP A 255 12.40 -8.84 -5.92
C ASP A 255 13.10 -9.61 -4.78
N LYS A 256 13.91 -10.61 -5.16
CA LYS A 256 14.72 -11.39 -4.22
C LYS A 256 15.81 -10.59 -3.48
N ASN A 257 16.17 -9.41 -3.96
CA ASN A 257 17.17 -8.53 -3.36
C ASN A 257 16.53 -7.50 -2.41
N GLY A 258 15.19 -7.44 -2.34
CA GLY A 258 14.43 -6.52 -1.50
C GLY A 258 14.10 -5.19 -2.17
N TRP A 259 14.25 -5.06 -3.50
CA TRP A 259 13.77 -3.90 -4.25
C TRP A 259 12.28 -3.99 -4.49
N ILE A 260 11.56 -2.92 -4.16
CA ILE A 260 10.14 -2.80 -4.44
C ILE A 260 9.96 -2.56 -5.94
N LEU A 261 9.19 -3.42 -6.61
CA LEU A 261 8.87 -3.38 -8.04
C LEU A 261 7.56 -2.66 -8.31
N GLY A 262 6.65 -2.67 -7.33
CA GLY A 262 5.36 -2.03 -7.43
C GLY A 262 4.61 -2.10 -6.12
N PHE A 263 3.60 -1.24 -5.99
CA PHE A 263 2.72 -1.22 -4.84
C PHE A 263 1.31 -0.81 -5.25
N ASP A 264 0.35 -1.20 -4.42
CA ASP A 264 -1.03 -0.77 -4.53
C ASP A 264 -1.62 -0.53 -3.13
N VAL A 265 -2.48 0.49 -3.02
CA VAL A 265 -3.03 0.93 -1.73
C VAL A 265 -4.53 0.80 -1.75
N ASN A 266 -5.04 -0.09 -0.91
CA ASN A 266 -6.45 -0.43 -0.86
C ASN A 266 -7.01 -0.21 0.55
N PRO A 267 -8.34 -0.04 0.70
CA PRO A 267 -8.98 0.02 2.01
C PRO A 267 -8.66 -1.23 2.85
N GLY A 268 -8.26 -1.05 4.12
CA GLY A 268 -7.84 -2.17 4.97
C GLY A 268 -8.94 -3.17 5.36
N ASN A 269 -10.16 -3.03 4.86
CA ASN A 269 -11.23 -4.02 5.01
C ASN A 269 -11.40 -4.90 3.77
N GLU A 270 -10.65 -4.63 2.70
CA GLU A 270 -10.58 -5.49 1.53
C GLU A 270 -9.60 -6.63 1.79
N HIS A 271 -9.91 -7.78 1.20
CA HIS A 271 -9.10 -8.98 1.37
C HIS A 271 -8.05 -9.04 0.24
N ASP A 272 -6.83 -9.42 0.60
CA ASP A 272 -5.66 -9.52 -0.29
C ASP A 272 -5.94 -10.19 -1.64
N SER A 273 -6.75 -11.25 -1.65
CA SER A 273 -7.15 -11.93 -2.89
C SER A 273 -7.95 -11.07 -3.89
N ARG A 274 -8.52 -9.95 -3.45
CA ARG A 274 -9.30 -9.02 -4.29
C ARG A 274 -8.42 -7.91 -4.83
N THR A 275 -7.53 -7.40 -3.99
CA THR A 275 -6.63 -6.27 -4.25
C THR A 275 -5.46 -6.67 -5.15
N PHE A 276 -5.04 -7.95 -5.10
CA PHE A 276 -3.94 -8.50 -5.90
C PHE A 276 -3.94 -8.09 -7.38
N LYS A 277 -5.12 -8.04 -8.01
CA LYS A 277 -5.22 -7.74 -9.45
C LYS A 277 -4.72 -6.33 -9.77
N GLY A 278 -5.03 -5.34 -8.93
CA GLY A 278 -4.58 -3.96 -9.10
C GLY A 278 -3.06 -3.84 -9.08
N LEU A 279 -2.41 -4.53 -8.14
CA LEU A 279 -0.95 -4.64 -8.09
C LEU A 279 -0.39 -5.41 -9.28
N TYR A 280 -0.98 -6.56 -9.61
CA TYR A 280 -0.49 -7.45 -10.67
C TYR A 280 -0.52 -6.78 -12.06
N ASP A 281 -1.54 -5.99 -12.35
CA ASP A 281 -1.66 -5.26 -13.63
C ASP A 281 -0.52 -4.27 -13.83
N LYS A 282 0.03 -3.69 -12.76
CA LYS A 282 1.21 -2.82 -12.81
C LYS A 282 2.51 -3.58 -13.04
N LEU A 283 2.51 -4.90 -12.85
CA LEU A 283 3.70 -5.76 -12.89
C LEU A 283 3.77 -6.64 -14.14
N GLN A 284 2.79 -6.58 -15.04
CA GLN A 284 2.65 -7.56 -16.12
C GLN A 284 3.84 -7.56 -17.11
N ASP A 285 4.47 -6.40 -17.32
CA ASP A 285 5.51 -6.21 -18.34
C ASP A 285 6.96 -6.28 -17.80
N ILE A 286 7.17 -6.61 -16.53
CA ILE A 286 8.51 -6.58 -15.92
C ILE A 286 9.33 -7.86 -16.15
N GLY A 287 8.73 -8.91 -16.74
CA GLY A 287 9.41 -10.18 -17.00
C GLY A 287 9.40 -11.15 -15.82
N MET A 288 8.29 -11.21 -15.09
CA MET A 288 8.10 -12.14 -13.97
C MET A 288 8.00 -13.59 -14.45
N GLU A 289 8.75 -14.49 -13.81
CA GLU A 289 8.64 -15.94 -14.04
C GLU A 289 7.93 -16.66 -12.90
N LYS A 290 8.12 -16.20 -11.66
CA LYS A 290 7.54 -16.77 -10.45
C LYS A 290 6.92 -15.70 -9.58
N CYS A 291 5.71 -15.97 -9.11
CA CYS A 291 5.01 -15.13 -8.14
C CYS A 291 4.86 -15.90 -6.82
N VAL A 292 5.59 -15.47 -5.79
CA VAL A 292 5.57 -16.00 -4.43
C VAL A 292 4.66 -15.12 -3.60
N VAL A 293 3.61 -15.72 -3.06
CA VAL A 293 2.60 -14.99 -2.30
C VAL A 293 2.20 -15.76 -1.05
N ASP A 294 1.59 -15.07 -0.10
CA ASP A 294 1.13 -15.63 1.17
C ASP A 294 -0.12 -16.54 1.03
N ALA A 295 -0.69 -16.98 2.15
CA ALA A 295 -1.89 -17.83 2.14
C ALA A 295 -3.19 -17.06 1.84
N GLY A 296 -3.23 -15.75 2.10
CA GLY A 296 -4.34 -14.86 1.77
C GLY A 296 -4.56 -14.72 0.26
N TYR A 297 -3.50 -14.77 -0.53
CA TYR A 297 -3.57 -14.75 -2.01
C TYR A 297 -3.94 -16.09 -2.65
N LYS A 298 -3.98 -17.18 -1.87
CA LYS A 298 -4.18 -18.53 -2.40
C LYS A 298 -5.64 -18.77 -2.83
N THR A 299 -5.97 -18.36 -4.05
CA THR A 299 -7.27 -18.63 -4.69
C THR A 299 -7.11 -19.28 -6.06
N PRO A 300 -8.06 -20.10 -6.52
CA PRO A 300 -8.03 -20.67 -7.87
C PRO A 300 -7.98 -19.62 -8.97
N ALA A 301 -8.61 -18.46 -8.76
CA ALA A 301 -8.63 -17.37 -9.73
C ALA A 301 -7.25 -16.73 -9.93
N ILE A 302 -6.54 -16.44 -8.83
CA ILE A 302 -5.17 -15.92 -8.90
C ILE A 302 -4.23 -16.98 -9.49
N ALA A 303 -4.40 -18.25 -9.11
CA ALA A 303 -3.63 -19.36 -9.68
C ALA A 303 -3.78 -19.41 -11.21
N LYS A 304 -5.03 -19.31 -11.68
CA LYS A 304 -5.34 -19.35 -13.10
C LYS A 304 -4.77 -18.14 -13.83
N LEU A 305 -4.98 -16.92 -13.31
CA LEU A 305 -4.45 -15.69 -13.87
C LEU A 305 -2.94 -15.78 -14.10
N LEU A 306 -2.20 -16.24 -13.08
CA LEU A 306 -0.75 -16.40 -13.17
C LEU A 306 -0.36 -17.45 -14.22
N LEU A 307 -1.01 -18.61 -14.22
CA LEU A 307 -0.71 -19.69 -15.16
C LEU A 307 -1.03 -19.32 -16.62
N ASP A 308 -2.13 -18.61 -16.86
CA ASP A 308 -2.53 -18.16 -18.20
C ASP A 308 -1.51 -17.15 -18.78
N ASP A 309 -0.90 -16.33 -17.91
CA ASP A 309 0.18 -15.40 -18.26
C ASP A 309 1.57 -16.08 -18.29
N GLY A 310 1.65 -17.39 -18.07
CA GLY A 310 2.92 -18.14 -18.07
C GLY A 310 3.77 -17.98 -16.81
N VAL A 311 3.23 -17.32 -15.78
CA VAL A 311 3.87 -17.11 -14.48
C VAL A 311 3.60 -18.29 -13.56
N LYS A 312 4.64 -18.81 -12.90
CA LYS A 312 4.49 -19.92 -11.96
C LYS A 312 4.04 -19.43 -10.58
N PRO A 313 2.82 -19.76 -10.11
CA PRO A 313 2.39 -19.43 -8.75
C PRO A 313 3.13 -20.30 -7.73
N VAL A 314 3.65 -19.68 -6.68
CA VAL A 314 4.29 -20.35 -5.54
C VAL A 314 3.51 -20.00 -4.28
N PHE A 315 2.57 -20.87 -3.91
CA PHE A 315 1.69 -20.67 -2.76
C PHE A 315 2.08 -21.53 -1.56
N PRO A 316 1.86 -21.06 -0.33
CA PRO A 316 2.09 -21.87 0.85
C PRO A 316 1.15 -23.08 0.87
N TYR A 317 1.73 -24.22 1.20
CA TYR A 317 1.01 -25.47 1.43
C TYR A 317 0.95 -25.76 2.92
N LYS A 318 -0.22 -25.51 3.52
CA LYS A 318 -0.49 -26.02 4.87
C LYS A 318 -0.87 -27.49 4.75
N ARG A 319 -0.06 -28.38 5.36
CA ARG A 319 -0.40 -29.80 5.46
C ARG A 319 -1.74 -29.93 6.19
N PRO A 320 -2.67 -30.77 5.71
CA PRO A 320 -3.93 -31.04 6.41
C PRO A 320 -3.62 -31.47 7.85
N GLN A 321 -4.23 -30.78 8.81
CA GLN A 321 -4.13 -31.15 10.22
C GLN A 321 -5.26 -32.14 10.52
N THR A 322 -4.90 -33.29 11.09
CA THR A 322 -5.87 -34.22 11.65
C THR A 322 -6.58 -33.55 12.83
N LYS A 323 -7.90 -33.75 12.92
CA LYS A 323 -8.67 -33.24 14.06
C LYS A 323 -8.16 -33.86 15.37
N GLU A 324 -8.21 -33.08 16.44
CA GLU A 324 -7.87 -33.56 17.77
C GLU A 324 -8.77 -34.75 18.16
N GLY A 325 -8.17 -35.83 18.67
CA GLY A 325 -8.86 -37.09 18.97
C GLY A 325 -8.97 -38.10 17.81
N PHE A 326 -8.51 -37.75 16.60
CA PHE A 326 -8.43 -38.68 15.46
C PHE A 326 -6.97 -39.11 15.20
N PHE A 327 -6.80 -40.32 14.68
CA PHE A 327 -5.49 -40.81 14.22
C PHE A 327 -4.99 -40.00 13.03
N LYS A 328 -3.69 -39.73 13.00
CA LYS A 328 -3.03 -39.07 11.87
C LYS A 328 -3.10 -39.96 10.64
N LYS A 329 -3.09 -39.36 9.45
CA LYS A 329 -3.20 -40.13 8.19
C LYS A 329 -2.19 -41.28 8.05
N TYR A 330 -0.99 -41.14 8.63
CA TYR A 330 0.05 -42.17 8.59
C TYR A 330 -0.06 -43.24 9.69
N GLU A 331 -1.00 -43.08 10.63
CA GLU A 331 -1.30 -44.06 11.68
C GLU A 331 -2.35 -45.07 11.22
N TYR A 332 -3.08 -44.77 10.14
CA TYR A 332 -3.98 -45.72 9.50
C TYR A 332 -3.19 -46.75 8.70
N VAL A 333 -3.56 -48.02 8.84
CA VAL A 333 -3.05 -49.13 8.03
C VAL A 333 -4.15 -49.56 7.08
N TYR A 334 -3.87 -49.58 5.78
CA TYR A 334 -4.82 -50.13 4.81
C TYR A 334 -4.79 -51.65 4.86
N ASP A 335 -5.94 -52.26 5.15
CA ASP A 335 -6.17 -53.69 5.08
C ASP A 335 -6.75 -54.05 3.71
N GLU A 336 -5.88 -54.60 2.84
CA GLU A 336 -6.25 -55.02 1.49
C GLU A 336 -7.31 -56.13 1.46
N TYR A 337 -7.37 -56.98 2.50
CA TYR A 337 -8.31 -58.11 2.52
C TYR A 337 -9.75 -57.64 2.73
N ASN A 338 -9.95 -56.58 3.52
CA ASN A 338 -11.27 -56.05 3.86
C ASN A 338 -11.61 -54.72 3.14
N ASP A 339 -10.72 -54.23 2.28
CA ASP A 339 -10.83 -52.93 1.59
C ASP A 339 -11.17 -51.76 2.55
N CYS A 340 -10.45 -51.70 3.68
CA CYS A 340 -10.69 -50.69 4.70
C CYS A 340 -9.39 -50.16 5.34
N TYR A 341 -9.47 -48.99 5.98
CA TYR A 341 -8.37 -48.42 6.77
C TYR A 341 -8.64 -48.67 8.25
N ILE A 342 -7.66 -49.24 8.95
CA ILE A 342 -7.68 -49.56 10.39
C ILE A 342 -6.85 -48.53 11.15
#